data_AF-A0A7R9F8N3-F1
#
_entry.id   AF-A0A7R9F8N3-F1
#
_cell.length_a   1.000
_cell.length_b   1.000
_cell.length_c   1.000
_cell.angle_alpha   90.00
_cell.angle_beta   90.00
_cell.angle_gamma   90.00
#
_symmetry.space_group_name_H-M   'P 1'
#
loop_
_entity.id
_entity.type
_entity.pdbx_description
1 polymer ?
#
loop_
_entity_poly.entity_id
_entity_poly.type
_entity_poly.pdbx_seq_one_letter_code
_entity_poly.pdbx_strand_id
1 'polypeptide(L)'
;MVNVPKQRRTFCKKCKKHRPHKVTQYKKSKERQASQGRRRYDRKQQGFGGQTKPIFRKKAKTTKKIVLRMECTECKYRKQIPLKRCKHFELGGDKKRKERQNVTERREVSVTLWTELGHLTSLGDKSWIYGYDPKTTQQSLQCKDRR
;
A
#
# COMPACT_ATOMS: atom_id res chain seq x y z
N MET A 1 13.22 -7.32 -8.18
CA MET A 1 12.33 -6.22 -8.60
C MET A 1 11.87 -5.46 -7.36
N VAL A 2 11.76 -4.12 -7.38
CA VAL A 2 11.17 -3.36 -6.25
C VAL A 2 9.82 -2.80 -6.67
N ASN A 3 8.78 -3.23 -5.96
CA ASN A 3 7.39 -2.81 -6.18
C ASN A 3 6.96 -1.82 -5.10
N VAL A 4 6.42 -0.67 -5.53
CA VAL A 4 5.83 0.34 -4.63
C VAL A 4 4.37 0.58 -5.02
N PRO A 5 3.43 0.60 -4.07
CA PRO A 5 2.02 0.82 -4.38
C PRO A 5 1.78 2.23 -4.94
N LYS A 6 0.83 2.34 -5.89
CA LYS A 6 0.43 3.63 -6.50
C LYS A 6 -0.23 4.58 -5.51
N GLN A 7 -0.78 4.06 -4.41
CA GLN A 7 -1.34 4.84 -3.31
C GLN A 7 -0.82 4.32 -1.97
N ARG A 8 -0.47 5.23 -1.05
CA ARG A 8 -0.02 4.90 0.31
C ARG A 8 -0.60 5.88 1.32
N ARG A 9 -1.13 5.39 2.45
CA ARG A 9 -1.51 6.26 3.58
C ARG A 9 -0.25 6.69 4.33
N THR A 10 0.01 7.99 4.38
CA THR A 10 1.16 8.57 5.10
C THR A 10 0.77 9.87 5.79
N PHE A 11 1.56 10.31 6.77
CA PHE A 11 1.35 11.59 7.45
C PHE A 11 1.57 12.76 6.49
N CYS A 12 0.57 13.64 6.37
CA CYS A 12 0.70 14.90 5.65
C CYS A 12 1.00 16.05 6.61
N LYS A 13 2.07 16.82 6.33
CA LYS A 13 2.47 17.97 7.16
C LYS A 13 1.44 19.10 7.20
N LYS A 14 0.79 19.40 6.06
CA LYS A 14 -0.22 20.48 5.99
C LYS A 14 -1.51 20.10 6.70
N CYS A 15 -2.01 18.90 6.44
CA CYS A 15 -3.26 18.42 7.02
C CYS A 15 -3.11 17.87 8.45
N LYS A 16 -1.88 17.69 8.92
CA LYS A 16 -1.51 17.10 10.24
C LYS A 16 -2.19 15.76 10.54
N LYS A 17 -2.56 15.00 9.49
CA LYS A 17 -3.31 13.75 9.59
C LYS A 17 -2.82 12.74 8.55
N HIS A 18 -3.04 11.45 8.81
CA HIS A 18 -2.70 10.38 7.87
C HIS A 18 -3.74 10.31 6.75
N ARG A 19 -3.30 10.56 5.51
CA ARG A 19 -4.18 10.58 4.33
C ARG A 19 -3.61 9.72 3.21
N PRO A 20 -4.44 9.25 2.26
CA PRO A 20 -3.94 8.63 1.05
C PRO A 20 -3.11 9.63 0.25
N HIS A 21 -1.95 9.19 -0.21
CA HIS A 21 -1.07 9.96 -1.09
C HIS A 21 -0.89 9.19 -2.40
N LYS A 22 -1.00 9.90 -3.52
CA LYS A 22 -0.66 9.40 -4.84
C LYS A 22 0.87 9.34 -4.95
N VAL A 23 1.39 8.17 -5.30
CA VAL A 23 2.82 7.92 -5.43
C VAL A 23 3.21 7.99 -6.89
N THR A 24 4.18 8.85 -7.22
CA THR A 24 4.76 8.93 -8.56
C THR A 24 6.28 8.91 -8.48
N GLN A 25 6.95 8.52 -9.56
CA GLN A 25 8.40 8.61 -9.64
C GLN A 25 8.83 10.06 -9.90
N TYR A 26 9.84 10.55 -9.18
CA TYR A 26 10.49 11.81 -9.51
C TYR A 26 11.29 11.66 -10.81
N LYS A 27 11.02 12.55 -11.77
CA LYS A 27 11.84 12.74 -12.97
C LYS A 27 12.56 14.08 -12.85
N LYS A 28 13.86 14.10 -13.17
CA LYS A 28 14.64 15.34 -13.25
C LYS A 28 14.14 16.14 -14.46
N SER A 29 13.86 17.43 -14.27
CA SER A 29 13.48 18.33 -15.35
C SER A 29 14.70 18.71 -16.21
N LYS A 30 14.44 19.26 -17.40
CA LYS A 30 15.47 19.94 -18.22
C LYS A 30 16.08 21.10 -17.43
N GLU A 31 17.36 21.34 -17.62
CA GLU A 31 18.06 22.47 -17.00
C GLU A 31 17.62 23.80 -17.63
N ARG A 32 17.44 24.84 -16.80
CA ARG A 32 17.05 26.19 -17.24
C ARG A 32 18.28 27.00 -17.66
N GLN A 33 18.27 27.55 -18.87
CA GLN A 33 19.34 28.38 -19.41
C GLN A 33 19.57 29.69 -18.63
N ALA A 34 18.48 30.34 -18.19
CA ALA A 34 18.56 31.58 -17.43
C ALA A 34 19.12 31.43 -15.99
N SER A 35 19.42 30.20 -15.54
CA SER A 35 20.02 29.99 -14.22
C SER A 35 21.40 30.66 -14.13
N GLN A 36 21.73 31.24 -12.98
CA GLN A 36 22.98 31.99 -12.81
C GLN A 36 24.22 31.15 -13.13
N GLY A 37 24.24 29.88 -12.68
CA GLY A 37 25.34 28.96 -12.95
C GLY A 37 25.49 28.65 -14.44
N ARG A 38 24.38 28.46 -15.15
CA ARG A 38 24.40 28.21 -16.59
C ARG A 38 24.82 29.44 -17.38
N ARG A 39 24.29 30.63 -17.06
CA ARG A 39 24.74 31.92 -17.65
C ARG A 39 26.23 32.15 -17.49
N ARG A 40 26.77 31.87 -16.29
CA ARG A 40 28.20 31.97 -16.01
C ARG A 40 29.01 30.97 -16.84
N TYR A 41 28.53 29.73 -16.98
CA TYR A 41 29.18 28.70 -17.77
C TYR A 41 29.19 29.06 -19.25
N ASP A 42 28.06 29.51 -19.80
CA ASP A 42 27.95 29.89 -21.21
C ASP A 42 28.87 31.07 -21.54
N ARG A 43 28.92 32.10 -20.68
CA ARG A 43 29.88 33.21 -20.83
C ARG A 43 31.34 32.75 -20.73
N LYS A 44 31.64 31.78 -19.85
CA LYS A 44 33.00 31.22 -19.74
C LYS A 44 33.37 30.40 -20.97
N GLN A 45 32.39 29.76 -21.59
CA GLN A 45 32.58 28.86 -22.72
C GLN A 45 32.72 29.60 -24.06
N GLN A 46 32.35 30.88 -24.12
CA GLN A 46 32.51 31.74 -25.30
C GLN A 46 33.98 32.10 -25.54
N GLY A 47 34.37 32.18 -26.81
CA GLY A 47 35.74 32.50 -27.25
C GLY A 47 36.59 31.26 -27.53
N PHE A 48 37.90 31.46 -27.57
CA PHE A 48 38.89 30.40 -27.80
C PHE A 48 39.30 29.74 -26.47
N GLY A 49 39.83 28.51 -26.54
CA GLY A 49 40.28 27.77 -25.34
C GLY A 49 39.52 26.49 -25.03
N GLY A 50 38.61 26.04 -25.91
CA GLY A 50 38.00 24.72 -25.82
C GLY A 50 37.08 24.54 -24.61
N GLN A 51 37.10 23.35 -24.00
CA GLN A 51 36.17 22.97 -22.92
C GLN A 51 36.64 23.53 -21.56
N THR A 52 35.86 24.42 -20.95
CA THR A 52 36.32 25.22 -19.78
C THR A 52 36.02 24.64 -18.40
N LYS A 53 35.21 23.57 -18.31
CA LYS A 53 34.93 22.82 -17.07
C LYS A 53 35.06 21.31 -17.32
N PRO A 54 35.56 20.55 -16.33
CA PRO A 54 35.81 19.12 -16.49
C PRO A 54 34.51 18.34 -16.69
N ILE A 55 34.50 17.44 -17.67
CA ILE A 55 33.43 16.47 -17.88
C ILE A 55 33.78 15.20 -17.11
N PHE A 56 32.88 14.74 -16.25
CA PHE A 56 33.08 13.53 -15.48
C PHE A 56 32.91 12.27 -16.35
N ARG A 57 34.05 11.66 -16.77
CA ARG A 57 34.09 10.47 -17.65
C ARG A 57 34.02 9.14 -16.89
N LYS A 58 34.71 9.00 -15.75
CA LYS A 58 34.86 7.73 -15.02
C LYS A 58 33.68 7.41 -14.10
N LYS A 59 32.51 7.08 -14.66
CA LYS A 59 31.30 6.72 -13.88
C LYS A 59 31.31 5.26 -13.43
N ALA A 60 31.56 5.03 -12.13
CA ALA A 60 31.49 3.69 -11.55
C ALA A 60 30.06 3.22 -11.24
N LYS A 61 29.15 4.14 -10.86
CA LYS A 61 27.80 3.78 -10.40
C LYS A 61 26.84 3.64 -11.58
N THR A 62 26.30 2.43 -11.76
CA THR A 62 25.36 2.10 -12.84
C THR A 62 23.91 2.50 -12.52
N THR A 63 23.50 2.46 -11.25
CA THR A 63 22.13 2.77 -10.81
C THR A 63 22.04 4.11 -10.09
N LYS A 64 20.82 4.67 -9.99
CA LYS A 64 20.51 5.90 -9.25
C LYS A 64 19.64 5.59 -8.03
N LYS A 65 19.60 6.49 -7.05
CA LYS A 65 18.58 6.44 -5.99
C LYS A 65 17.25 6.88 -6.62
N ILE A 66 16.21 6.08 -6.44
CA ILE A 66 14.87 6.42 -6.91
C ILE A 66 14.23 7.30 -5.85
N VAL A 67 13.68 8.44 -6.26
CA VAL A 67 12.95 9.35 -5.36
C VAL A 67 11.48 9.28 -5.72
N LEU A 68 10.64 9.08 -4.71
CA LEU A 68 9.20 9.08 -4.84
C LEU A 68 8.66 10.48 -4.57
N ARG A 69 7.70 10.92 -5.38
CA ARG A 69 6.87 12.09 -5.13
C ARG A 69 5.53 11.61 -4.57
N MET A 70 5.30 11.91 -3.30
CA MET A 70 4.06 11.64 -2.59
C MET A 70 3.18 12.88 -2.64
N GLU A 71 2.08 12.84 -3.37
CA GLU A 71 1.11 13.93 -3.47
C GLU A 71 -0.13 13.62 -2.65
N CYS A 72 -0.47 14.47 -1.68
CA CYS A 72 -1.69 14.32 -0.89
C CYS A 72 -2.92 14.59 -1.76
N THR A 73 -3.96 13.76 -1.62
CA THR A 73 -5.21 13.90 -2.40
C THR A 73 -5.97 15.18 -2.08
N GLU A 74 -5.96 15.63 -0.81
CA GLU A 74 -6.72 16.81 -0.35
C GLU A 74 -5.97 18.12 -0.60
N CYS A 75 -4.78 18.28 0.00
CA CYS A 75 -4.06 19.57 -0.02
C CYS A 75 -3.06 19.72 -1.17
N LYS A 76 -2.90 18.69 -2.03
CA LYS A 76 -1.91 18.63 -3.12
C LYS A 76 -0.46 18.91 -2.69
N TYR A 77 -0.17 18.81 -1.38
CA TYR A 77 1.18 18.93 -0.86
C TYR A 77 2.03 17.76 -1.33
N ARG A 78 3.25 18.07 -1.76
CA ARG A 78 4.19 17.10 -2.33
C ARG A 78 5.34 16.88 -1.36
N LYS A 79 5.55 15.63 -0.93
CA LYS A 79 6.72 15.20 -0.16
C LYS A 79 7.61 14.32 -1.04
N GLN A 80 8.92 14.55 -0.99
CA GLN A 80 9.89 13.70 -1.68
C GLN A 80 10.52 12.71 -0.70
N ILE A 81 10.53 11.43 -1.05
CA ILE A 81 11.14 10.38 -0.23
C ILE A 81 12.15 9.60 -1.07
N PRO A 82 13.45 9.65 -0.73
CA PRO A 82 14.45 8.84 -1.42
C PRO A 82 14.38 7.38 -0.94
N LEU A 83 14.43 6.45 -1.88
CA LEU A 83 14.67 5.03 -1.61
C LEU A 83 16.17 4.70 -1.74
N LYS A 84 16.52 3.47 -1.34
CA LYS A 84 17.82 2.87 -1.67
C LYS A 84 17.96 2.70 -3.20
N ARG A 85 19.18 2.45 -3.68
CA ARG A 85 19.42 2.23 -5.12
C ARG A 85 18.84 0.88 -5.54
N CYS A 86 18.13 0.85 -6.67
CA CYS A 86 17.55 -0.37 -7.23
C CYS A 86 17.81 -0.36 -8.75
N LYS A 87 17.97 -1.54 -9.37
CA LYS A 87 18.15 -1.68 -10.83
C LYS A 87 16.81 -1.49 -11.57
N HIS A 88 15.79 -2.23 -11.14
CA HIS A 88 14.44 -2.19 -11.72
C HIS A 88 13.42 -1.76 -10.66
N PHE A 89 12.49 -0.91 -11.07
CA PHE A 89 11.48 -0.30 -10.21
C PHE A 89 10.15 -0.20 -10.93
N GLU A 90 9.11 -0.70 -10.28
CA GLU A 90 7.75 -0.73 -10.81
C GLU A 90 6.78 -0.08 -9.82
N LEU A 91 5.83 0.71 -10.34
CA LEU A 91 4.75 1.25 -9.54
C LEU A 91 3.50 0.39 -9.69
N GLY A 92 3.08 -0.24 -8.60
CA GLY A 92 1.85 -1.01 -8.52
C GLY A 92 1.85 -2.20 -9.44
N GLY A 93 2.85 -3.07 -9.30
CA GLY A 93 2.81 -4.41 -9.90
C GLY A 93 1.63 -5.19 -9.33
N ASP A 94 0.87 -5.81 -10.22
CA ASP A 94 -0.29 -6.63 -9.87
C ASP A 94 0.14 -7.72 -8.91
N LYS A 95 -0.41 -7.69 -7.69
CA LYS A 95 -0.38 -8.87 -6.84
C LYS A 95 -1.32 -9.86 -7.54
N LYS A 96 -0.77 -10.87 -8.23
CA LYS A 96 -1.53 -12.09 -8.51
C LYS A 96 -2.14 -12.52 -7.18
N ARG A 97 -3.45 -12.32 -7.03
CA ARG A 97 -4.20 -12.72 -5.85
C ARG A 97 -4.00 -14.24 -5.77
N LYS A 98 -3.30 -14.74 -4.75
CA LYS A 98 -3.52 -16.14 -4.34
C LYS A 98 -4.98 -16.16 -3.91
N GLU A 99 -5.81 -16.71 -4.78
CA GLU A 99 -7.21 -16.98 -4.54
C GLU A 99 -7.30 -17.77 -3.23
N ARG A 100 -7.66 -17.08 -2.15
CA ARG A 100 -8.18 -17.76 -0.97
C ARG A 100 -9.60 -18.13 -1.38
N GLN A 101 -9.79 -19.36 -1.81
CA GLN A 101 -11.12 -19.93 -2.02
C GLN A 101 -11.96 -19.61 -0.80
N ASN A 102 -13.13 -19.04 -1.06
CA ASN A 102 -14.03 -18.51 -0.07
C ASN A 102 -14.45 -19.62 0.90
N VAL A 103 -14.11 -19.50 2.18
CA VAL A 103 -14.77 -20.26 3.26
C VAL A 103 -16.09 -19.56 3.57
N THR A 104 -16.98 -19.48 2.58
CA THR A 104 -18.37 -19.00 2.74
C THR A 104 -19.32 -19.79 1.85
N GLU A 105 -19.00 -21.05 1.53
CA GLU A 105 -19.88 -21.96 0.78
C GLU A 105 -19.95 -23.31 1.52
N ARG A 106 -20.24 -23.26 2.82
CA ARG A 106 -20.61 -24.44 3.64
C ARG A 106 -21.72 -24.16 4.66
N ARG A 107 -22.27 -22.93 4.72
CA ARG A 107 -23.40 -22.60 5.61
C ARG A 107 -24.75 -22.51 4.92
N GLU A 108 -24.81 -22.46 3.59
CA GLU A 108 -26.09 -22.44 2.88
C GLU A 108 -26.60 -23.85 2.54
N VAL A 109 -25.71 -24.84 2.38
CA VAL A 109 -26.11 -26.23 2.09
C VAL A 109 -26.73 -26.96 3.29
N SER A 110 -26.50 -26.49 4.53
CA SER A 110 -27.13 -27.10 5.72
C SER A 110 -28.56 -26.62 5.99
N VAL A 111 -28.97 -25.48 5.43
CA VAL A 111 -30.28 -24.88 5.69
C VAL A 111 -31.32 -25.35 4.66
N THR A 112 -30.90 -25.56 3.40
CA THR A 112 -31.80 -26.02 2.32
C THR A 112 -32.15 -27.51 2.41
N LEU A 113 -31.27 -28.36 2.97
CA LEU A 113 -31.52 -29.80 3.12
C LEU A 113 -32.47 -30.15 4.28
N TRP A 114 -32.72 -29.23 5.22
CA TRP A 114 -33.72 -29.40 6.28
C TRP A 114 -35.14 -29.04 5.82
N THR A 115 -35.28 -28.14 4.83
CA THR A 115 -36.59 -27.73 4.32
C THR A 115 -37.22 -28.72 3.34
N GLU A 116 -36.42 -29.56 2.65
CA GLU A 116 -36.95 -30.53 1.67
C GLU A 116 -37.28 -31.91 2.27
N LEU A 117 -36.83 -32.24 3.48
CA LEU A 117 -37.19 -33.49 4.17
C LEU A 117 -38.39 -33.37 5.12
N GLY A 118 -38.98 -32.18 5.28
CA GLY A 118 -40.10 -31.91 6.19
C GLY A 118 -41.50 -32.15 5.62
N HIS A 119 -41.61 -32.69 4.39
CA HIS A 119 -42.88 -32.84 3.69
C HIS A 119 -43.19 -34.30 3.32
N LEU A 120 -42.86 -35.27 4.18
CA LEU A 120 -43.44 -36.60 4.06
C LEU A 120 -43.49 -37.28 5.44
N THR A 121 -44.63 -37.93 5.70
CA THR A 121 -44.96 -38.82 6.84
C THR A 121 -45.58 -38.15 8.07
N SER A 122 -46.90 -38.00 8.01
CA SER A 122 -47.78 -38.29 9.15
C SER A 122 -47.69 -39.79 9.47
N LEU A 123 -47.42 -40.12 10.74
CA LEU A 123 -47.98 -41.21 11.55
C LEU A 123 -46.97 -41.67 12.61
N GLY A 124 -47.39 -41.54 13.88
CA GLY A 124 -47.07 -42.52 14.91
C GLY A 124 -45.75 -42.35 15.68
N ASP A 125 -45.88 -41.73 16.85
CA ASP A 125 -45.41 -42.24 18.14
C ASP A 125 -43.92 -42.52 18.43
N LYS A 126 -43.52 -41.91 19.56
CA LYS A 126 -42.44 -42.29 20.50
C LYS A 126 -41.05 -41.89 19.98
N SER A 127 -40.19 -41.23 20.74
CA SER A 127 -40.11 -40.92 22.17
C SER A 127 -38.73 -40.28 22.37
N TRP A 128 -38.53 -39.58 23.49
CA TRP A 128 -37.24 -39.07 23.97
C TRP A 128 -36.74 -37.82 23.20
N ILE A 129 -36.34 -36.69 23.80
CA ILE A 129 -35.77 -36.41 25.13
C ILE A 129 -36.14 -34.95 25.47
N TYR A 130 -36.60 -34.75 26.71
CA TYR A 130 -36.45 -33.58 27.59
C TYR A 130 -35.42 -32.53 27.10
N GLY A 131 -35.59 -31.21 27.20
CA GLY A 131 -36.32 -30.37 28.14
C GLY A 131 -35.56 -29.03 28.21
N TYR A 132 -36.32 -27.94 28.24
CA TYR A 132 -35.97 -26.52 28.41
C TYR A 132 -34.74 -26.21 29.32
N ASP A 133 -33.79 -25.32 28.96
CA ASP A 133 -33.78 -23.83 29.05
C ASP A 133 -33.37 -23.33 30.49
N PRO A 134 -33.25 -22.03 30.83
CA PRO A 134 -32.23 -21.01 30.51
C PRO A 134 -31.50 -20.39 31.75
N LYS A 135 -30.40 -19.65 31.49
CA LYS A 135 -29.83 -18.49 32.24
C LYS A 135 -29.76 -18.50 33.80
N THR A 136 -28.54 -18.36 34.33
CA THR A 136 -28.16 -17.60 35.56
C THR A 136 -26.62 -17.76 35.70
N THR A 137 -25.76 -16.92 36.25
CA THR A 137 -25.81 -15.61 36.90
C THR A 137 -24.35 -15.27 37.27
N GLN A 138 -23.96 -14.00 37.10
CA GLN A 138 -22.97 -13.22 37.85
C GLN A 138 -21.51 -13.70 38.10
N GLN A 139 -20.62 -12.70 37.91
CA GLN A 139 -19.53 -12.26 38.79
C GLN A 139 -18.36 -13.20 39.12
N SER A 140 -17.16 -12.80 38.69
CA SER A 140 -16.01 -12.48 39.58
C SER A 140 -14.83 -12.06 38.69
N LEU A 141 -14.37 -10.81 38.77
CA LEU A 141 -13.23 -10.42 39.60
C LEU A 141 -12.06 -11.41 39.52
N GLN A 142 -11.04 -11.08 38.72
CA GLN A 142 -9.72 -10.73 39.28
C GLN A 142 -8.72 -10.38 38.16
N CYS A 143 -8.20 -9.16 38.26
CA CYS A 143 -6.87 -8.83 37.79
C CYS A 143 -5.87 -9.85 38.34
N LYS A 144 -5.00 -10.37 37.48
CA LYS A 144 -3.66 -10.82 37.89
C LYS A 144 -2.65 -10.29 36.89
N ASP A 145 -1.96 -9.25 37.33
CA ASP A 145 -0.56 -9.01 37.01
C ASP A 145 0.23 -10.31 37.07
N ARG A 146 1.03 -10.59 36.03
CA ARG A 146 2.36 -11.19 36.21
C ARG A 146 3.19 -11.07 34.93
N ARG A 147 4.18 -10.16 35.03
CA ARG A 147 5.50 -10.08 34.38
C ARG A 147 5.57 -9.98 32.85
#